data_AF-A0A5B0LN86-F1
#
_entry.id   AF-A0A5B0LN86-F1
#
_cell.length_a   1.000
_cell.length_b   1.000
_cell.length_c   1.000
_cell.angle_alpha   90.00
_cell.angle_beta   90.00
_cell.angle_gamma   90.00
#
_symmetry.space_group_name_H-M   'P 1'
#
loop_
_entity.id
_entity.type
_entity.pdbx_description
1 polymer ?
#
loop_
_entity_poly.entity_id
_entity_poly.type
_entity_poly.pdbx_seq_one_letter_code
_entity_poly.pdbx_strand_id
1 'polypeptide(L)'
;MVKNIYSDYQTQLTNQLTNYIDRLDKQQRTTTTPTTRQNIIQEITEQLPALPEQANELRRLIISSVFSSLISHLNQNRKEGEQDYTLYHLLDLVLAFIDHGLAAPELALGCIEEILEASTVQQAQFIFGYLESRVQRLTVVSTVKKNPPKIKYEGRKY
;
A
#
# COMPACT_ATOMS: atom_id res chain seq x y z
N MET A 1 2.01 -1.06 33.41
CA MET A 1 2.14 -0.60 32.01
C MET A 1 0.98 -1.15 31.23
N VAL A 2 0.06 -0.30 30.76
CA VAL A 2 -1.01 -0.73 29.85
C VAL A 2 -0.33 -0.96 28.50
N LYS A 3 -0.16 -2.21 28.08
CA LYS A 3 0.25 -2.52 26.71
C LYS A 3 -0.82 -1.93 25.78
N ASN A 4 -0.41 -0.94 25.00
CA ASN A 4 -1.31 -0.30 24.06
C ASN A 4 -1.44 -1.21 22.84
N ILE A 5 -2.58 -1.90 22.73
CA ILE A 5 -2.87 -2.84 21.64
C ILE A 5 -2.64 -2.23 20.24
N TYR A 6 -2.82 -0.92 20.09
CA TYR A 6 -2.57 -0.19 18.85
C TYR A 6 -1.07 -0.03 18.55
N SER A 7 -0.25 0.21 19.58
CA SER A 7 1.20 0.24 19.46
C SER A 7 1.74 -1.15 19.12
N ASP A 8 1.22 -2.18 19.77
CA ASP A 8 1.60 -3.57 19.49
C ASP A 8 1.22 -3.95 18.05
N TYR A 9 0.04 -3.54 17.58
CA TYR A 9 -0.39 -3.72 16.19
C TYR A 9 0.56 -3.04 15.21
N GLN A 10 0.88 -1.76 15.44
CA GLN A 10 1.78 -1.00 14.58
C GLN A 10 3.16 -1.65 14.51
N THR A 11 3.75 -2.00 15.66
CA THR A 11 5.06 -2.65 15.72
C THR A 11 5.07 -3.99 15.00
N GLN A 12 4.05 -4.82 15.21
CA GLN A 12 3.97 -6.12 14.53
C GLN A 12 3.78 -5.96 13.03
N LEU A 13 2.92 -5.03 12.58
CA LEU A 13 2.74 -4.76 11.16
C LEU A 13 4.04 -4.30 10.51
N THR A 14 4.76 -3.36 11.12
CA THR A 14 6.07 -2.93 10.63
C THR A 14 7.04 -4.11 10.52
N ASN A 15 7.15 -4.93 11.57
CA ASN A 15 8.05 -6.08 11.56
C ASN A 15 7.70 -7.10 10.48
N GLN A 16 6.42 -7.41 10.28
CA GLN A 16 5.98 -8.35 9.25
C GLN A 16 6.27 -7.83 7.84
N LEU A 17 5.98 -6.55 7.59
CA LEU A 17 6.26 -5.93 6.29
C LEU A 17 7.77 -5.89 6.00
N THR A 18 8.59 -5.49 6.98
CA THR A 18 10.05 -5.49 6.83
C THR A 18 10.59 -6.91 6.60
N ASN A 19 10.15 -7.89 7.37
CA ASN A 19 10.57 -9.28 7.19
C ASN A 19 10.20 -9.84 5.81
N TYR A 20 9.01 -9.49 5.31
CA TYR A 20 8.56 -9.92 3.99
C TYR A 20 9.40 -9.29 2.88
N ILE A 21 9.69 -7.99 2.99
CA ILE A 21 10.58 -7.27 2.09
C ILE A 21 11.98 -7.91 2.06
N ASP A 22 12.57 -8.17 3.23
CA ASP A 22 13.88 -8.80 3.36
C ASP A 22 13.92 -10.19 2.72
N ARG A 23 12.81 -10.94 2.78
CA ARG A 23 12.68 -12.24 2.11
C ARG A 23 12.62 -12.08 0.60
N LEU A 24 11.87 -11.11 0.08
CA LEU A 24 11.78 -10.86 -1.36
C LEU A 24 13.12 -10.45 -1.96
N ASP A 25 13.86 -9.56 -1.29
CA ASP A 25 15.18 -9.14 -1.76
C ASP A 25 16.17 -10.32 -1.79
N LYS A 26 16.03 -11.27 -0.86
CA LYS A 26 16.80 -12.52 -0.85
C LYS A 26 16.32 -13.50 -1.94
N GLN A 27 15.01 -13.61 -2.18
CA GLN A 27 14.41 -14.54 -3.14
C GLN A 27 14.53 -14.10 -4.60
N GLN A 28 14.71 -12.80 -4.89
CA GLN A 28 15.03 -12.33 -6.24
C GLN A 28 16.34 -12.93 -6.79
N ARG A 29 17.20 -13.48 -5.93
CA ARG A 29 18.39 -14.24 -6.33
C ARG A 29 18.09 -15.70 -6.72
N THR A 30 16.87 -16.20 -6.49
CA THR A 30 16.48 -17.60 -6.69
C THR A 30 15.03 -17.70 -7.19
N THR A 31 14.83 -17.48 -8.49
CA THR A 31 13.72 -17.99 -9.31
C THR A 31 12.26 -17.54 -9.06
N THR A 32 11.60 -17.39 -10.21
CA THR A 32 10.24 -16.98 -10.55
C THR A 32 9.12 -17.94 -10.12
N THR A 33 8.16 -17.48 -9.30
CA THR A 33 6.77 -18.00 -9.34
C THR A 33 5.75 -16.96 -8.84
N PRO A 34 4.66 -16.69 -9.58
CA PRO A 34 3.62 -15.70 -9.25
C PRO A 34 2.44 -16.31 -8.46
N THR A 35 2.72 -17.06 -7.40
CA THR A 35 1.74 -17.77 -6.55
C THR A 35 2.02 -17.30 -5.11
N THR A 36 1.23 -16.53 -4.36
CA THR A 36 -0.18 -16.12 -4.41
C THR A 36 -0.30 -14.83 -3.59
N ARG A 37 -0.48 -13.65 -4.20
CA ARG A 37 -0.54 -12.37 -3.44
C ARG A 37 -1.67 -12.30 -2.43
N GLN A 38 -2.78 -13.01 -2.67
CA GLN A 38 -3.89 -13.12 -1.70
C GLN A 38 -3.47 -13.87 -0.42
N ASN A 39 -2.61 -14.89 -0.54
CA ASN A 39 -2.10 -15.62 0.63
C ASN A 39 -1.14 -14.75 1.45
N ILE A 40 -0.48 -13.78 0.83
CA ILE A 40 0.50 -12.89 1.49
C ILE A 40 -0.19 -11.93 2.46
N ILE A 41 -1.31 -11.31 2.05
CA ILE A 41 -2.09 -10.45 2.96
C ILE A 41 -2.60 -11.26 4.14
N GLN A 42 -3.08 -12.47 3.88
CA GLN A 42 -3.55 -13.36 4.94
C GLN A 42 -2.40 -13.75 5.89
N GLU A 43 -1.23 -14.15 5.38
CA GLU A 43 -0.05 -14.47 6.18
C GLU A 43 0.41 -13.30 7.06
N ILE A 44 0.41 -12.07 6.51
CA ILE A 44 0.79 -10.87 7.24
C ILE A 44 -0.25 -10.53 8.32
N THR A 45 -1.55 -10.65 8.00
CA THR A 45 -2.64 -10.19 8.88
C THR A 45 -3.05 -11.18 9.95
N GLU A 46 -2.88 -12.49 9.73
CA GLU A 46 -3.17 -13.54 10.71
C GLU A 46 -2.33 -13.42 11.99
N GLN A 47 -1.13 -12.85 11.88
CA GLN A 47 -0.22 -12.68 13.00
C GLN A 47 -0.45 -11.37 13.77
N LEU A 48 -1.33 -10.48 13.29
CA LEU A 48 -1.58 -9.19 13.92
C LEU A 48 -2.57 -9.32 15.08
N PRO A 49 -2.43 -8.49 16.14
CA PRO A 49 -3.38 -8.50 17.23
C PRO A 49 -4.76 -8.05 16.74
N ALA A 50 -5.81 -8.72 17.19
CA ALA A 50 -7.17 -8.35 16.85
C ALA A 50 -7.51 -6.97 17.42
N LEU A 51 -7.81 -6.01 16.53
CA LEU A 51 -8.32 -4.71 16.93
C LEU A 51 -9.84 -4.76 17.10
N PRO A 52 -10.42 -3.95 18.00
CA PRO A 52 -11.87 -3.83 18.11
C PRO A 52 -12.51 -3.45 16.77
N GLU A 53 -13.67 -4.01 16.42
CA GLU A 53 -14.34 -3.74 15.13
C GLU A 53 -14.64 -2.25 14.91
N GLN A 54 -14.96 -1.54 15.99
CA GLN A 54 -15.17 -0.09 16.01
C GLN A 54 -13.90 0.73 15.68
N ALA A 55 -12.72 0.12 15.70
CA ALA A 55 -11.43 0.77 15.42
C ALA A 55 -11.00 0.62 13.95
N ASN A 56 -11.91 0.30 13.03
CA ASN A 56 -11.60 0.12 11.60
C ASN A 56 -10.91 1.33 10.97
N GLU A 57 -11.33 2.55 11.31
CA GLU A 57 -10.71 3.78 10.81
C GLU A 57 -9.29 3.95 11.37
N LEU A 58 -9.11 3.74 12.67
CA LEU A 58 -7.80 3.77 13.31
C LEU A 58 -6.85 2.71 12.73
N ARG A 59 -7.35 1.50 12.44
CA ARG A 59 -6.58 0.45 11.74
C ARG A 59 -6.09 0.94 10.38
N ARG A 60 -6.97 1.56 9.58
CA ARG A 60 -6.59 2.13 8.28
C ARG A 60 -5.52 3.21 8.43
N LEU A 61 -5.64 4.09 9.44
CA LEU A 61 -4.64 5.12 9.73
C LEU A 61 -3.28 4.52 10.13
N ILE A 62 -3.27 3.49 10.99
CA ILE A 62 -2.04 2.80 11.38
C ILE A 62 -1.39 2.16 10.15
N ILE A 63 -2.16 1.46 9.33
CA ILE A 63 -1.64 0.83 8.09
C ILE A 63 -1.03 1.89 7.18
N SER A 64 -1.75 2.99 6.90
CA SER A 64 -1.24 4.09 6.08
C SER A 64 0.06 4.67 6.66
N SER A 65 0.09 4.93 7.98
CA SER A 65 1.28 5.47 8.65
C SER A 65 2.48 4.53 8.55
N VAL A 66 2.29 3.22 8.70
CA VAL A 66 3.36 2.24 8.58
C VAL A 66 3.91 2.21 7.14
N PHE A 67 3.03 2.15 6.14
CA PHE A 67 3.47 2.15 4.74
C PHE A 67 4.22 3.42 4.36
N SER A 68 3.70 4.60 4.70
CA SER A 68 4.41 5.87 4.48
C SER A 68 5.75 5.89 5.20
N SER A 69 5.82 5.45 6.46
CA SER A 69 7.09 5.40 7.19
C SER A 69 8.13 4.49 6.54
N LEU A 70 7.72 3.33 6.03
CA LEU A 70 8.62 2.39 5.36
C LEU A 70 9.12 2.96 4.02
N ILE A 71 8.23 3.55 3.23
CA ILE A 71 8.59 4.19 1.95
C ILE A 71 9.54 5.35 2.18
N SER A 72 9.24 6.22 3.14
CA SER A 72 10.10 7.35 3.51
C SER A 72 11.49 6.89 3.91
N HIS A 73 11.56 5.83 4.72
CA HIS A 73 12.83 5.24 5.15
C HIS A 73 13.64 4.69 3.97
N LEU A 74 13.00 3.99 3.03
CA LEU A 74 13.68 3.47 1.85
C LEU A 74 14.14 4.58 0.91
N ASN A 75 13.30 5.58 0.67
CA ASN A 75 13.65 6.75 -0.14
C ASN A 75 14.88 7.49 0.41
N GLN A 76 14.99 7.65 1.74
CA GLN A 76 16.14 8.32 2.37
C GLN A 76 17.44 7.51 2.29
N ASN A 77 17.36 6.18 2.24
CA ASN A 77 18.52 5.30 2.18
C ASN A 77 18.88 4.86 0.75
N ARG A 78 18.13 5.36 -0.24
CA ARG A 78 18.28 4.99 -1.64
C ARG A 78 19.58 5.56 -2.22
N LYS A 79 20.36 4.71 -2.87
CA LYS A 79 21.58 5.13 -3.58
C LYS A 79 21.26 5.52 -5.02
N GLU A 80 21.97 6.53 -5.51
CA GLU A 80 21.87 6.92 -6.92
C GLU A 80 22.29 5.76 -7.83
N GLY A 81 21.47 5.48 -8.86
CA GLY A 81 21.75 4.44 -9.85
C GLY A 81 21.24 3.03 -9.53
N GLU A 82 20.70 2.77 -8.33
CA GLU A 82 20.05 1.48 -8.01
C GLU A 82 18.57 1.47 -8.40
N GLN A 83 18.15 0.36 -9.03
CA GLN A 83 16.75 0.04 -9.26
C GLN A 83 16.16 -0.51 -7.96
N ASP A 84 15.24 0.25 -7.39
CA ASP A 84 14.73 -0.01 -6.04
C ASP A 84 13.48 -0.88 -6.11
N TYR A 85 13.69 -2.17 -6.41
CA TYR A 85 12.62 -3.16 -6.51
C TYR A 85 11.81 -3.28 -5.21
N THR A 86 12.44 -2.99 -4.08
CA THR A 86 11.85 -2.99 -2.75
C THR A 86 10.68 -2.01 -2.64
N LEU A 87 10.82 -0.80 -3.17
CA LEU A 87 9.73 0.18 -3.23
C LEU A 87 8.53 -0.32 -4.06
N TYR A 88 8.78 -1.05 -5.14
CA TYR A 88 7.70 -1.60 -5.97
C TYR A 88 6.99 -2.78 -5.31
N HIS A 89 7.71 -3.60 -4.55
CA HIS A 89 7.09 -4.64 -3.72
C HIS A 89 6.20 -4.04 -2.65
N LEU A 90 6.64 -2.95 -2.01
CA LEU A 90 5.81 -2.19 -1.07
C LEU A 90 4.56 -1.61 -1.74
N LEU A 91 4.67 -1.03 -2.94
CA LEU A 91 3.49 -0.56 -3.68
C LEU A 91 2.55 -1.71 -4.06
N ASP A 92 3.07 -2.87 -4.47
CA ASP A 92 2.24 -4.04 -4.77
C ASP A 92 1.51 -4.54 -3.51
N LEU A 93 2.14 -4.45 -2.33
CA LEU A 93 1.51 -4.72 -1.03
C LEU A 93 0.45 -3.68 -0.68
N VAL A 94 0.73 -2.37 -0.84
CA VAL A 94 -0.25 -1.31 -0.62
C VAL A 94 -1.52 -1.57 -1.44
N LEU A 95 -1.37 -1.88 -2.73
CA LEU A 95 -2.50 -2.22 -3.60
C LEU A 95 -3.25 -3.45 -3.09
N ALA A 96 -2.55 -4.48 -2.60
CA ALA A 96 -3.20 -5.66 -2.04
C ALA A 96 -3.95 -5.34 -0.73
N PHE A 97 -3.41 -4.51 0.17
CA PHE A 97 -4.13 -4.05 1.36
C PHE A 97 -5.38 -3.24 1.01
N ILE A 98 -5.37 -2.47 -0.09
CA ILE A 98 -6.54 -1.75 -0.59
C ILE A 98 -7.57 -2.71 -1.17
N ASP A 99 -7.14 -3.68 -2.00
CA ASP A 99 -8.02 -4.69 -2.60
C ASP A 99 -8.78 -5.51 -1.54
N HIS A 100 -8.14 -5.76 -0.39
CA HIS A 100 -8.74 -6.43 0.77
C HIS A 100 -9.55 -5.49 1.70
N GLY A 101 -9.68 -4.20 1.36
CA GLY A 101 -10.42 -3.22 2.16
C GLY A 101 -9.77 -2.87 3.51
N LEU A 102 -8.49 -3.18 3.70
CA LEU A 102 -7.73 -2.93 4.92
C LEU A 102 -7.10 -1.54 4.94
N ALA A 103 -6.79 -0.98 3.78
CA ALA A 103 -6.25 0.37 3.62
C ALA A 103 -7.21 1.31 2.88
N ALA A 104 -6.97 2.62 3.01
CA ALA A 104 -7.69 3.62 2.24
C ALA A 104 -7.23 3.63 0.78
N PRO A 105 -8.15 3.78 -0.21
CA PRO A 105 -7.79 3.84 -1.63
C PRO A 105 -6.71 4.88 -1.94
N GLU A 106 -6.76 6.03 -1.26
CA GLU A 106 -5.84 7.15 -1.46
C GLU A 106 -4.39 6.83 -1.07
N LEU A 107 -4.17 5.78 -0.26
CA LEU A 107 -2.83 5.40 0.18
C LEU A 107 -1.90 5.11 -1.00
N ALA A 108 -2.40 4.42 -2.03
CA ALA A 108 -1.59 4.10 -3.20
C ALA A 108 -1.06 5.35 -3.90
N LEU A 109 -1.90 6.37 -4.08
CA LEU A 109 -1.51 7.62 -4.74
C LEU A 109 -0.52 8.40 -3.87
N GLY A 110 -0.78 8.51 -2.56
CA GLY A 110 0.15 9.18 -1.64
C GLY A 110 1.54 8.52 -1.61
N CYS A 111 1.59 7.19 -1.61
CA CYS A 111 2.85 6.45 -1.70
C CYS A 111 3.59 6.70 -3.03
N ILE A 112 2.87 6.79 -4.14
CA ILE A 112 3.47 7.07 -5.46
C ILE A 112 4.01 8.50 -5.50
N GLU A 113 3.26 9.47 -5.00
CA GLU A 113 3.69 10.87 -4.88
C GLU A 113 4.99 10.97 -4.07
N GLU A 114 5.04 10.36 -2.89
CA GLU A 114 6.24 10.37 -2.03
C GLU A 114 7.46 9.74 -2.73
N ILE A 115 7.28 8.65 -3.48
CA ILE A 115 8.38 8.04 -4.24
C ILE A 115 8.84 8.94 -5.38
N LEU A 116 7.91 9.59 -6.10
CA LEU A 116 8.25 10.47 -7.21
C LEU A 116 8.97 11.74 -6.74
N GLU A 117 8.56 12.32 -5.61
CA GLU A 117 9.20 13.51 -5.03
C GLU A 117 10.66 13.27 -4.66
N ALA A 118 11.01 12.05 -4.22
CA ALA A 118 12.36 11.66 -3.86
C ALA A 118 13.17 11.04 -5.03
N SER A 119 12.57 10.86 -6.21
CA SER A 119 13.20 10.15 -7.33
C SER A 119 13.99 11.06 -8.25
N THR A 120 15.15 10.60 -8.71
CA THR A 120 15.83 11.20 -9.87
C THR A 120 15.06 10.94 -11.17
N VAL A 121 15.41 11.65 -12.25
CA VAL A 121 14.75 11.48 -13.57
C VAL A 121 14.79 10.03 -14.07
N GLN A 122 15.93 9.34 -13.92
CA GLN A 122 16.08 7.95 -14.35
C GLN A 122 15.19 7.00 -13.53
N GLN A 123 15.10 7.26 -12.23
CA GLN A 123 14.27 6.50 -11.30
C GLN A 123 12.77 6.74 -11.56
N ALA A 124 12.39 7.98 -11.89
CA ALA A 124 11.04 8.36 -12.31
C ALA A 124 10.61 7.60 -13.58
N GLN A 125 11.49 7.48 -14.57
CA GLN A 125 11.19 6.69 -15.78
C GLN A 125 10.94 5.22 -15.45
N PHE A 126 11.69 4.64 -14.51
CA PHE A 126 11.51 3.25 -14.12
C PHE A 126 10.18 3.02 -13.38
N ILE A 127 9.80 3.91 -12.46
CA ILE A 127 8.49 3.82 -11.79
C ILE A 127 7.33 3.99 -12.77
N PHE A 128 7.46 4.81 -13.82
CA PHE A 128 6.40 4.90 -14.85
C PHE A 128 6.14 3.55 -15.52
N GLY A 129 7.17 2.77 -15.87
CA GLY A 129 6.99 1.42 -16.41
C GLY A 129 6.28 0.48 -15.43
N TYR A 130 6.58 0.60 -14.13
CA TYR A 130 5.82 -0.11 -13.10
C TYR A 130 4.34 0.31 -13.06
N LEU A 131 4.06 1.62 -13.05
CA LEU A 131 2.71 2.17 -12.98
C LEU A 131 1.86 1.77 -14.20
N GLU A 132 2.43 1.79 -15.40
CA GLU A 132 1.77 1.32 -16.62
C GLU A 132 1.33 -0.15 -16.47
N SER A 133 2.16 -1.00 -15.88
CA SER A 133 1.83 -2.41 -15.63
C SER A 133 0.73 -2.63 -14.58
N ARG A 134 0.33 -1.58 -13.85
CA ARG A 134 -0.67 -1.62 -12.76
C ARG A 134 -1.83 -0.65 -12.96
N VAL A 135 -1.90 0.02 -14.11
CA VAL A 135 -2.84 1.11 -14.39
C VAL A 135 -4.30 0.72 -14.17
N GLN A 136 -4.69 -0.52 -14.48
CA GLN A 136 -6.05 -1.03 -14.28
C GLN A 136 -6.43 -1.11 -12.79
N ARG A 137 -5.50 -1.50 -11.91
CA ARG A 137 -5.73 -1.56 -10.46
C ARG A 137 -5.79 -0.15 -9.88
N LEU A 138 -4.86 0.72 -10.28
CA LEU A 138 -4.77 2.11 -9.82
C LEU A 138 -6.00 2.96 -10.20
N THR A 139 -6.57 2.72 -11.39
CA THR A 139 -7.75 3.44 -11.86
C THR A 139 -9.02 3.06 -11.10
N VAL A 140 -9.21 1.77 -10.77
CA VAL A 140 -10.35 1.31 -9.94
C VAL A 140 -10.31 1.96 -8.56
N VAL A 141 -9.13 2.01 -7.94
CA VAL A 141 -8.89 2.69 -6.65
C VAL A 141 -9.29 4.17 -6.69
N SER A 142 -9.10 4.84 -7.84
CA SER A 142 -9.41 6.25 -8.04
C SER A 142 -10.92 6.53 -8.24
N THR A 143 -11.69 5.53 -8.69
CA THR A 143 -13.12 5.69 -9.03
C THR A 143 -14.08 5.65 -7.83
N VAL A 144 -13.62 5.22 -6.66
CA VAL A 144 -14.47 5.11 -5.44
C VAL A 144 -15.02 6.48 -4.98
N LYS A 145 -14.48 7.60 -5.48
CA LYS A 145 -14.98 8.97 -5.19
C LYS A 145 -16.06 9.52 -6.12
N LYS A 146 -16.44 8.85 -7.21
CA LYS A 146 -17.45 9.40 -8.15
C LYS A 146 -18.83 8.78 -7.92
N ASN A 147 -19.54 9.26 -6.89
CA ASN A 147 -21.01 9.27 -6.95
C ASN A 147 -21.43 10.43 -7.88
N PRO A 148 -22.01 10.17 -9.06
CA PRO A 148 -22.61 11.24 -9.83
C PRO A 148 -23.81 11.81 -9.05
N PRO A 149 -24.04 13.13 -9.06
CA PRO A 149 -25.22 13.71 -8.43
C PRO A 149 -26.47 13.11 -9.09
N LYS A 150 -27.35 12.50 -8.28
CA LYS A 150 -28.70 12.13 -8.73
C LYS A 150 -29.47 13.44 -8.98
N ILE A 151 -29.48 13.90 -10.22
CA ILE A 151 -30.41 14.95 -10.65
C ILE A 151 -31.82 14.33 -10.58
N LYS A 152 -32.55 14.65 -9.51
CA LYS A 152 -33.99 14.40 -9.45
C LYS A 152 -34.65 15.39 -10.40
N TYR A 153 -35.11 14.91 -11.56
CA TYR A 153 -36.10 15.65 -12.34
C TYR A 153 -37.43 15.55 -11.59
N GLU A 154 -37.73 16.56 -10.77
CA GLU A 154 -39.11 16.80 -10.36
C GLU A 154 -39.88 17.24 -11.60
N GLY A 155 -40.61 16.29 -12.18
CA GLY A 155 -41.54 16.56 -13.25
C GLY A 155 -42.56 17.58 -12.78
N ARG A 156 -42.47 18.80 -13.31
CA ARG A 156 -43.58 19.75 -13.29
C ARG A 156 -44.70 19.11 -14.10
N LYS A 157 -45.76 18.69 -13.40
CA LYS A 157 -47.03 18.36 -14.04
C LYS A 157 -47.61 19.67 -14.56
N TYR A 158 -47.84 19.71 -15.87
CA TYR A 158 -48.71 20.70 -16.52
C TYR A 158 -50.17 20.40 -16.20
#